data_AF-A0A8S8Y513-F1
#
_entry.id   AF-A0A8S8Y513-F1
#
_cell.length_a   1.000
_cell.length_b   1.000
_cell.length_c   1.000
_cell.angle_alpha   90.00
_cell.angle_beta   90.00
_cell.angle_gamma   90.00
#
_symmetry.space_group_name_H-M   'P 1'
#
loop_
_entity.id
_entity.type
_entity.pdbx_description
1 polymer ?
#
loop_
_entity_poly.entity_id
_entity_poly.type
_entity_poly.pdbx_seq_one_letter_code
_entity_poly.pdbx_strand_id
1 'polypeptide(L)'
;MPVAPETCELQGNMGVLHIHGKLDYIIDYDDDWEWKDGEHEGVGTMSSVPGMVDAWAARAGCDDESVDADFFLEHITHTGCFGDTRVEHYGIEFGEHTWPEEVDGTPTYELMWDFLNDFTNR
;
A
#
# COMPACT_ATOMS: atom_id res chain seq x y z
N MET A 1 -11.90 -1.80 6.87
CA MET A 1 -11.85 -0.97 8.10
C MET A 1 -12.69 -1.62 9.18
N PRO A 2 -12.42 -1.42 10.47
CA PRO A 2 -13.42 -1.66 11.51
C PRO A 2 -14.51 -0.57 11.42
N VAL A 3 -15.79 -0.91 11.66
CA VAL A 3 -16.88 0.10 11.75
C VAL A 3 -16.61 1.17 12.82
N ALA A 4 -15.89 0.77 13.87
CA ALA A 4 -15.40 1.63 14.92
C ALA A 4 -13.92 1.29 15.13
N PRO A 5 -12.98 1.98 14.44
CA PRO A 5 -11.57 1.70 14.62
C PRO A 5 -11.16 2.07 16.05
N GLU A 6 -10.61 1.07 16.76
CA GLU A 6 -9.99 1.31 18.05
C GLU A 6 -8.80 2.28 17.88
N THR A 7 -8.60 3.16 18.86
CA THR A 7 -7.44 4.04 18.84
C THR A 7 -6.17 3.20 19.05
N CYS A 8 -5.46 2.91 17.96
CA CYS A 8 -4.16 2.28 17.99
C CYS A 8 -3.08 3.34 17.77
N GLU A 9 -2.50 3.82 18.89
CA GLU A 9 -1.23 4.53 18.85
C GLU A 9 -0.10 3.51 18.70
N LEU A 10 0.23 3.20 17.44
CA LEU A 10 1.42 2.42 17.14
C LEU A 10 2.64 3.13 17.72
N GLN A 11 3.41 2.42 18.54
CA GLN A 11 4.70 2.90 19.03
C GLN A 11 5.78 2.51 18.03
N GLY A 12 6.39 3.51 17.40
CA GLY A 12 7.43 3.33 16.38
C GLY A 12 6.95 3.68 14.98
N ASN A 13 7.89 3.69 14.04
CA ASN A 13 7.63 3.98 12.64
C ASN A 13 7.62 2.66 11.86
N MET A 14 6.75 2.54 10.85
CA MET A 14 6.65 1.34 10.02
C MET A 14 6.85 1.70 8.55
N GLY A 15 7.80 1.05 7.89
CA GLY A 15 7.88 1.05 6.44
C GLY A 15 6.71 0.26 5.86
N VAL A 16 6.14 0.75 4.77
CA VAL A 16 5.03 0.10 4.06
C VAL A 16 5.45 -0.13 2.62
N LEU A 17 5.34 -1.37 2.16
CA LEU A 17 5.43 -1.74 0.76
C LEU A 17 4.08 -2.36 0.36
N HIS A 18 3.44 -1.79 -0.64
CA HIS A 18 2.18 -2.28 -1.19
C HIS A 18 2.34 -2.60 -2.68
N ILE A 19 1.78 -3.72 -3.12
CA ILE A 19 1.80 -4.14 -4.53
C ILE A 19 0.39 -4.59 -4.86
N HIS A 20 -0.23 -3.99 -5.87
CA HIS A 20 -1.63 -4.23 -6.20
C HIS A 20 -1.88 -4.17 -7.71
N GLY A 21 -2.76 -5.03 -8.21
CA GLY A 21 -3.21 -4.99 -9.59
C GLY A 21 -4.38 -4.03 -9.79
N LYS A 22 -4.29 -3.07 -10.71
CA LYS A 22 -5.35 -2.07 -10.93
C LYS A 22 -6.65 -2.67 -11.50
N LEU A 23 -6.61 -3.90 -12.02
CA LEU A 23 -7.77 -4.66 -12.50
C LEU A 23 -8.22 -5.75 -11.52
N ASP A 24 -7.92 -5.59 -10.23
CA ASP A 24 -8.41 -6.49 -9.18
C ASP A 24 -9.92 -6.32 -8.94
N TYR A 25 -10.71 -7.26 -9.45
CA TYR A 25 -12.17 -7.28 -9.30
C TYR A 25 -12.66 -7.80 -7.93
N ILE A 26 -11.75 -8.21 -7.05
CA ILE A 26 -12.07 -8.70 -5.69
C ILE A 26 -11.80 -7.60 -4.66
N ILE A 27 -10.64 -6.94 -4.77
CA ILE A 27 -10.24 -5.81 -3.93
C ILE A 27 -10.06 -4.61 -4.86
N ASP A 28 -11.08 -3.74 -4.89
CA ASP A 28 -11.11 -2.59 -5.80
C ASP A 28 -9.90 -1.67 -5.57
N TYR A 29 -9.30 -1.23 -6.67
CA TYR A 29 -8.15 -0.34 -6.63
C TYR A 29 -8.56 1.12 -6.46
N ASP A 30 -9.55 1.59 -7.23
CA ASP A 30 -9.85 3.01 -7.41
C ASP A 30 -10.91 3.51 -6.42
N ASP A 31 -11.88 2.66 -6.10
CA ASP A 31 -13.05 3.06 -5.33
C ASP A 31 -13.08 2.49 -3.91
N ASP A 32 -13.61 3.29 -2.99
CA ASP A 32 -14.01 2.79 -1.69
C ASP A 32 -15.14 1.76 -1.86
N TRP A 33 -15.08 0.67 -1.12
CA TRP A 33 -16.03 -0.44 -1.29
C TRP A 33 -16.48 -1.07 0.02
N GLU A 34 -17.70 -1.60 0.02
CA GLU A 34 -18.25 -2.30 1.17
C GLU A 34 -17.91 -3.79 1.10
N TRP A 35 -17.25 -4.31 2.14
CA TRP A 35 -16.89 -5.72 2.18
C TRP A 35 -18.15 -6.58 2.16
N LYS A 36 -18.41 -7.18 0.99
CA LYS A 36 -19.53 -8.09 0.74
C LYS A 36 -20.86 -7.56 1.29
N ASP A 37 -21.21 -6.30 0.99
CA ASP A 37 -22.48 -5.68 1.37
C ASP A 37 -22.90 -5.92 2.83
N GLY A 38 -21.95 -5.86 3.77
CA GLY A 38 -22.23 -6.00 5.21
C GLY A 38 -22.44 -7.44 5.69
N GLU A 39 -22.01 -8.46 4.91
CA GLU A 39 -22.00 -9.86 5.35
C GLU A 39 -21.15 -10.12 6.61
N HIS A 40 -20.27 -9.19 6.97
CA HIS A 40 -19.42 -9.29 8.16
C HIS A 40 -19.71 -8.17 9.15
N GLU A 41 -20.36 -8.51 10.26
CA GLU A 41 -20.56 -7.58 11.38
C GLU A 41 -19.22 -7.05 11.87
N GLY A 42 -19.09 -5.72 11.93
CA GLY A 42 -17.91 -5.04 12.44
C GLY A 42 -16.89 -4.60 11.37
N VAL A 43 -17.08 -4.98 10.10
CA VAL A 43 -16.28 -4.48 8.97
C VAL A 43 -17.01 -3.29 8.33
N GLY A 44 -16.38 -2.13 8.34
CA GLY A 44 -16.84 -0.94 7.62
C GLY A 44 -16.14 -0.79 6.26
N THR A 45 -16.46 0.30 5.58
CA THR A 45 -15.95 0.67 4.25
C THR A 45 -14.45 0.44 4.11
N MET A 46 -14.05 -0.26 3.06
CA MET A 46 -12.67 -0.40 2.65
C MET A 46 -12.28 0.82 1.83
N SER A 47 -11.16 1.46 2.17
CA SER A 47 -10.64 2.56 1.37
C SER A 47 -10.10 2.03 0.05
N SER A 48 -10.15 2.85 -1.00
CA SER A 48 -9.40 2.63 -2.23
C SER A 48 -7.90 2.45 -1.94
N VAL A 49 -7.20 1.77 -2.84
CA VAL A 49 -5.76 1.51 -2.67
C VAL A 49 -4.97 2.83 -2.59
N PRO A 50 -5.16 3.82 -3.49
CA PRO A 50 -4.53 5.13 -3.34
C PRO A 50 -4.86 5.80 -2.01
N GLY A 51 -6.12 5.78 -1.58
CA GLY A 51 -6.53 6.38 -0.30
C GLY A 51 -5.89 5.71 0.91
N MET A 52 -5.67 4.39 0.86
CA MET A 52 -4.95 3.65 1.89
C MET A 52 -3.46 4.04 1.92
N VAL A 53 -2.81 4.17 0.76
CA VAL A 53 -1.39 4.56 0.66
C VAL A 53 -1.19 5.98 1.20
N ASP A 54 -2.05 6.92 0.82
CA ASP A 54 -2.05 8.29 1.33
C ASP A 54 -2.23 8.34 2.85
N ALA A 55 -3.12 7.50 3.40
CA ALA A 55 -3.32 7.42 4.84
C ALA A 55 -2.07 6.93 5.58
N TRP A 56 -1.31 5.99 4.99
CA TRP A 56 -0.03 5.56 5.54
C TRP A 56 1.04 6.65 5.47
N ALA A 57 1.14 7.35 4.33
CA ALA A 57 2.07 8.47 4.18
C ALA A 57 1.77 9.60 5.17
N ALA A 58 0.50 9.99 5.31
CA ALA A 58 0.06 11.00 6.26
C ALA A 58 0.34 10.58 7.71
N ARG A 59 0.13 9.31 8.05
CA ARG A 59 0.44 8.77 9.39
C ARG A 59 1.93 8.77 9.67
N ALA A 60 2.75 8.43 8.69
CA ALA A 60 4.21 8.41 8.81
C ALA A 60 4.81 9.84 8.75
N GLY A 61 4.00 10.87 8.50
CA GLY A 61 4.44 12.26 8.43
C GLY A 61 5.44 12.51 7.30
N CYS A 62 5.23 11.87 6.15
CA CYS A 62 6.09 12.06 4.98
C CYS A 62 5.93 13.47 4.40
N ASP A 63 7.05 14.08 4.01
CA ASP A 63 7.12 15.45 3.48
C ASP A 63 7.11 15.50 1.95
N ASP A 64 7.53 14.40 1.30
CA ASP A 64 7.74 14.34 -0.15
C ASP A 64 7.08 13.10 -0.77
N GLU A 65 6.66 13.24 -2.04
CA GLU A 65 6.11 12.17 -2.89
C GLU A 65 6.81 12.20 -4.25
N SER A 66 7.14 11.02 -4.78
CA SER A 66 7.57 10.83 -6.16
C SER A 66 6.75 9.74 -6.83
N VAL A 67 6.37 9.99 -8.08
CA VAL A 67 5.67 9.03 -8.92
C VAL A 67 6.54 8.74 -10.15
N ASP A 68 6.87 7.48 -10.37
CA ASP A 68 7.46 6.96 -11.60
C ASP A 68 6.46 6.00 -12.24
N ALA A 69 6.03 6.29 -13.46
CA ALA A 69 4.94 5.54 -14.09
C ALA A 69 5.17 5.37 -15.59
N ASP A 70 4.82 4.19 -16.09
CA ASP A 70 4.80 3.86 -17.50
C ASP A 70 3.46 3.22 -17.91
N PHE A 71 3.44 2.50 -19.03
CA PHE A 71 2.22 1.86 -19.53
C PHE A 71 1.81 0.60 -18.75
N PHE A 72 2.72 0.00 -17.99
CA PHE A 72 2.53 -1.27 -17.30
C PHE A 72 2.50 -1.12 -15.78
N LEU A 73 3.13 -0.07 -15.25
CA LEU A 73 3.35 0.09 -13.81
C LEU A 73 3.29 1.55 -13.39
N GLU A 74 2.73 1.78 -12.22
CA GLU A 74 2.85 3.02 -11.44
C GLU A 74 3.56 2.71 -10.14
N HIS A 75 4.69 3.36 -9.88
CA HIS A 75 5.43 3.30 -8.63
C HIS A 75 5.35 4.64 -7.92
N ILE A 76 4.72 4.64 -6.74
CA ILE A 76 4.60 5.80 -5.85
C ILE A 76 5.51 5.57 -4.66
N THR A 77 6.32 6.56 -4.33
CA THR A 77 7.21 6.54 -3.17
C THR A 77 7.04 7.81 -2.35
N HIS A 78 6.67 7.66 -1.08
CA HIS A 78 6.67 8.75 -0.09
C HIS A 78 7.92 8.68 0.79
N THR A 79 8.58 9.82 0.96
CA THR A 79 9.84 9.96 1.72
C THR A 79 9.80 11.18 2.66
N GLY A 80 10.89 11.40 3.40
CA GLY A 80 10.93 12.42 4.45
C GLY A 80 10.06 12.06 5.67
N CYS A 81 9.66 10.80 5.80
CA CYS A 81 8.80 10.32 6.87
C CYS A 81 9.56 10.22 8.21
N PHE A 82 8.81 10.15 9.31
CA PHE A 82 9.39 10.00 10.65
C PHE A 82 10.25 8.74 10.81
N GLY A 83 11.42 8.91 11.42
CA GLY A 83 12.36 7.83 11.70
C GLY A 83 12.81 7.05 10.47
N ASP A 84 13.06 7.78 9.38
CA ASP A 84 13.60 7.27 8.12
C ASP A 84 12.77 6.12 7.51
N THR A 85 11.45 6.08 7.79
CA THR A 85 10.56 5.13 7.12
C THR A 85 10.24 5.55 5.70
N ARG A 86 9.72 4.61 4.93
CA ARG A 86 9.31 4.79 3.54
C ARG A 86 7.96 4.11 3.30
N VAL A 87 7.10 4.75 2.52
CA VAL A 87 5.84 4.17 2.03
C VAL A 87 5.95 4.05 0.52
N GLU A 88 5.89 2.83 0.01
CA GLU A 88 5.94 2.53 -1.42
C GLU A 88 4.69 1.78 -1.87
N HIS A 89 4.24 2.11 -3.07
CA HIS A 89 3.13 1.44 -3.74
C HIS A 89 3.46 1.16 -5.20
N TYR A 90 3.25 -0.09 -5.61
CA TYR A 90 3.37 -0.54 -7.00
C TYR A 90 1.98 -0.92 -7.51
N GLY A 91 1.40 -0.07 -8.37
CA GLY A 91 0.16 -0.31 -9.08
C GLY A 91 0.41 -0.93 -10.45
N ILE A 92 0.02 -2.18 -10.64
CA ILE A 92 0.22 -2.92 -11.91
C ILE A 92 -1.00 -2.67 -12.82
N GLU A 93 -0.82 -1.92 -13.91
CA GLU A 93 -1.91 -1.43 -14.78
C GLU A 93 -2.83 -2.53 -15.32
N PHE A 94 -2.25 -3.68 -15.69
CA PHE A 94 -2.99 -4.85 -16.17
C PHE A 94 -2.99 -6.02 -15.18
N GLY A 95 -2.63 -5.77 -13.93
CA GLY A 95 -2.62 -6.77 -12.87
C GLY A 95 -4.03 -7.03 -12.34
N GLU A 96 -4.37 -8.30 -12.14
CA GLU A 96 -5.61 -8.74 -11.50
C GLU A 96 -5.33 -9.20 -10.04
N HIS A 97 -6.26 -9.94 -9.43
CA HIS A 97 -6.10 -10.54 -8.08
C HIS A 97 -5.18 -11.77 -8.06
N THR A 98 -3.98 -11.66 -8.63
CA THR A 98 -2.99 -12.75 -8.64
C THR A 98 -1.64 -12.26 -8.15
N TRP A 99 -0.83 -13.19 -7.62
CA TRP A 99 0.51 -12.87 -7.16
C TRP A 99 1.42 -12.56 -8.36
N PRO A 100 2.02 -11.37 -8.48
CA PRO A 100 2.95 -11.07 -9.56
C PRO A 100 4.26 -11.84 -9.35
N GLU A 101 4.76 -12.51 -10.37
CA GLU A 101 6.09 -13.16 -10.31
C GLU A 101 7.22 -12.12 -10.33
N GLU A 102 7.02 -11.03 -11.07
CA GLU A 102 7.93 -9.90 -11.19
C GLU A 102 7.17 -8.56 -11.11
N VAL A 103 7.83 -7.54 -10.60
CA VAL A 103 7.39 -6.14 -10.59
C VAL A 103 8.56 -5.30 -11.11
N ASP A 104 8.34 -4.52 -12.16
CA ASP A 104 9.38 -3.74 -12.85
C ASP A 104 10.62 -4.55 -13.27
N GLY A 105 10.42 -5.78 -13.74
CA GLY A 105 11.51 -6.69 -14.12
C GLY A 105 12.34 -7.23 -12.95
N THR A 106 11.94 -6.96 -11.70
CA THR A 106 12.53 -7.52 -10.49
C THR A 106 11.63 -8.63 -9.95
N PRO A 107 12.15 -9.83 -9.63
CA PRO A 107 11.34 -10.86 -8.98
C PRO A 107 10.72 -10.33 -7.69
N THR A 108 9.42 -10.53 -7.50
CA THR A 108 8.67 -9.91 -6.39
C THR A 108 9.28 -10.22 -5.02
N TYR A 109 9.84 -11.42 -4.84
CA TYR A 109 10.52 -11.78 -3.58
C TYR A 109 11.82 -10.99 -3.34
N GLU A 110 12.55 -10.61 -4.39
CA GLU A 110 13.75 -9.78 -4.30
C GLU A 110 13.35 -8.35 -3.97
N LEU A 111 12.34 -7.81 -4.66
CA LEU A 111 11.78 -6.48 -4.36
C LEU A 111 11.37 -6.35 -2.88
N MET A 112 10.63 -7.33 -2.37
CA MET A 112 10.23 -7.36 -0.96
C MET A 112 11.43 -7.45 -0.01
N TRP A 113 12.43 -8.28 -0.36
CA TRP A 113 13.61 -8.44 0.47
C TRP A 113 14.45 -7.17 0.52
N ASP A 114 14.66 -6.53 -0.62
CA ASP A 114 15.44 -5.29 -0.73
C ASP A 114 14.77 -4.17 0.06
N PHE A 115 13.43 -4.03 -0.06
CA PHE A 115 12.67 -3.11 0.78
C PHE A 115 12.90 -3.37 2.27
N LEU A 116 12.76 -4.61 2.74
CA LEU A 116 12.91 -4.95 4.16
C LEU A 116 14.35 -4.75 4.66
N ASN A 117 15.34 -4.96 3.78
CA ASN A 117 16.75 -4.86 4.11
C ASN A 117 17.26 -3.41 4.21
N ASP A 118 16.50 -2.43 3.72
CA ASP A 118 16.80 -1.00 3.87
C ASP A 118 16.60 -0.49 5.31
N PHE A 119 15.82 -1.20 6.13
CA PHE A 119 15.51 -0.78 7.50
C PHE A 119 16.44 -1.45 8.51
N THR A 120 16.85 -0.68 9.53
CA THR A 120 17.54 -1.23 10.71
C THR A 120 16.72 -0.97 11.96
N ASN A 121 16.38 -2.03 12.71
CA ASN A 121 15.77 -1.92 14.05
C ASN A 121 16.85 -1.47 15.06
N ARG A 122 17.18 -0.19 15.07
CA ARG A 122 18.09 0.40 16.07
C ARG A 122 17.34 1.07 17.21
#